data_AF-A0A819KW38-F1
#
_entry.id   AF-A0A819KW38-F1
#
_cell.length_a   1.000
_cell.length_b   1.000
_cell.length_c   1.000
_cell.angle_alpha   90.00
_cell.angle_beta   90.00
_cell.angle_gamma   90.00
#
_symmetry.space_group_name_H-M   'P 1'
#
loop_
_entity.id
_entity.type
_entity.pdbx_description
1 polymer ?
#
loop_
_entity_poly.entity_id
_entity_poly.type
_entity_poly.pdbx_seq_one_letter_code
_entity_poly.pdbx_strand_id
1 'polypeptide(L)'
;MTFVKNLIEHLFPHKIITHRMSDLNNQLLEQNGEKNDIHLSIEKENKSRQFCCLTIEELITLFEYCPVIHRTLYESISPNKTVKAYVDFEYLVDKNLDIQNHYIAPISCLKILYYFLNGPDDTITSVETYTENILKQFLVLEASTDEKISYHFIHAKPSVLFENTSILGIFIKAIVHFLLLSITQHKCSMFNINLSKEECSSTSNLMHHLAPSLNTLRKNCTRCKLSIPYVSIADIAYLLVRNKTNEWTLAIDTNVYSKNQQFRLFNSVKYGKNNPLVPSSIFPFHCQSQYSSSDLLKKSLITFMEYDQISKIYFKNKKFVIDLSSVSNPITTLSCNFININLINQHIDPSSFCNPSTIINTDRNSANSMDVNAINKLNLSATDIEIFLNFVENIITSEPSHRGYVNSCVRGTLNKNLLFFNIAGNYRYCPKKKGHHRRNTVAIMINTKNYTYCIRCKDIECNNAILSWKKIN
;
A
#
# COMPACT_ATOMS: atom_id res chain seq x y z
N MET A 1 -6.09 7.70 32.88
CA MET A 1 -6.49 6.35 32.39
C MET A 1 -7.55 6.56 31.31
N THR A 2 -7.37 6.00 30.11
CA THR A 2 -8.26 6.28 28.96
C THR A 2 -9.65 5.70 29.20
N PHE A 3 -10.68 6.54 29.25
CA PHE A 3 -12.10 6.15 29.45
C PHE A 3 -12.49 4.90 28.64
N VAL A 4 -12.09 4.84 27.36
CA VAL A 4 -12.35 3.71 26.44
C VAL A 4 -11.81 2.39 26.97
N LYS A 5 -10.60 2.39 27.55
CA LYS A 5 -9.98 1.16 28.09
C LYS A 5 -10.83 0.60 29.23
N ASN A 6 -11.18 1.46 30.19
CA ASN A 6 -11.98 1.06 31.34
C ASN A 6 -13.37 0.59 30.91
N LEU A 7 -13.94 1.23 29.89
CA LEU A 7 -15.23 0.81 29.33
C LEU A 7 -15.16 -0.56 28.65
N ILE A 8 -14.10 -0.85 27.88
CA ILE A 8 -13.88 -2.17 27.29
C ILE A 8 -13.70 -3.23 28.38
N GLU A 9 -12.89 -2.96 29.40
CA GLU A 9 -12.66 -3.88 30.52
C GLU A 9 -13.95 -4.15 31.32
N HIS A 10 -14.87 -3.17 31.37
CA HIS A 10 -16.16 -3.32 32.03
C HIS A 10 -17.19 -4.07 31.19
N LEU A 11 -17.36 -3.70 29.92
CA LEU A 11 -18.35 -4.30 29.02
C LEU A 11 -17.94 -5.70 28.57
N PHE A 12 -16.63 -5.93 28.40
CA PHE A 12 -16.07 -7.15 27.83
C PHE A 12 -14.88 -7.65 28.68
N PRO A 13 -15.10 -8.10 29.92
CA PRO A 13 -14.03 -8.40 30.88
C PRO A 13 -13.10 -9.54 30.44
N HIS A 14 -13.51 -10.34 29.45
CA HIS A 14 -12.73 -11.43 28.87
C HIS A 14 -11.76 -10.95 27.78
N LYS A 15 -11.90 -9.70 27.31
CA LYS A 15 -11.10 -9.17 26.20
C LYS A 15 -9.74 -8.71 26.68
N ILE A 16 -8.73 -9.05 25.90
CA ILE A 16 -7.35 -8.73 26.23
C ILE A 16 -6.98 -7.37 25.63
N ILE A 17 -6.33 -6.54 26.45
CA ILE A 17 -5.76 -5.27 26.04
C ILE A 17 -4.25 -5.33 26.23
N THR A 18 -3.50 -5.22 25.14
CA THR A 18 -2.04 -5.32 25.15
C THR A 18 -1.38 -3.99 24.78
N HIS A 19 -0.07 -3.88 25.06
CA HIS A 19 0.73 -2.72 24.64
C HIS A 19 1.41 -2.92 23.28
N ARG A 20 1.42 -4.14 22.74
CA ARG A 20 2.04 -4.48 21.46
C ARG A 20 1.09 -5.34 20.63
N MET A 21 0.97 -5.01 19.35
CA MET A 21 0.18 -5.78 18.40
C MET A 21 0.66 -7.24 18.29
N SER A 22 1.96 -7.50 18.42
CA SER A 22 2.53 -8.86 18.42
C SER A 22 1.90 -9.74 19.50
N ASP A 23 1.69 -9.17 20.68
CA ASP A 23 1.23 -9.91 21.85
C ASP A 23 -0.25 -10.26 21.67
N LEU A 24 -1.04 -9.32 21.10
CA LEU A 24 -2.43 -9.55 20.74
C LEU A 24 -2.54 -10.67 19.67
N ASN A 25 -1.72 -10.61 18.62
CA ASN A 25 -1.75 -11.62 17.56
C ASN A 25 -1.38 -13.02 18.07
N ASN A 26 -0.39 -13.14 18.96
CA ASN A 26 0.00 -14.42 19.54
C ASN A 26 -1.14 -15.04 20.35
N GLN A 27 -1.86 -14.23 21.14
CA GLN A 27 -2.97 -14.69 21.96
C GLN A 27 -4.22 -15.04 21.13
N LEU A 28 -4.49 -14.32 20.05
CA LEU A 28 -5.61 -14.63 19.14
C LEU A 28 -5.38 -15.94 18.37
N LEU A 29 -4.13 -16.28 18.05
CA LEU A 29 -3.77 -17.56 17.44
C LEU A 29 -4.08 -18.75 18.38
N GLU A 30 -3.99 -18.55 19.69
CA GLU A 30 -4.31 -19.57 20.70
C GLU A 30 -5.83 -19.73 20.91
N GLN A 31 -6.63 -18.72 20.55
CA GLN A 31 -8.08 -18.68 20.80
C GLN A 31 -8.95 -19.01 19.56
N ASN A 32 -8.36 -19.47 18.44
CA ASN A 32 -9.06 -19.66 17.16
C ASN A 32 -9.85 -18.41 16.74
N GLY A 33 -9.18 -17.25 16.69
CA GLY A 33 -9.80 -15.96 16.34
C GLY A 33 -10.73 -16.03 15.12
N GLU A 34 -11.88 -15.37 15.21
CA GLU A 34 -12.94 -15.50 14.24
C GLU A 34 -12.65 -14.67 12.97
N LYS A 35 -13.26 -15.06 11.84
CA LYS A 35 -13.08 -14.41 10.53
C LYS A 35 -13.47 -12.92 10.55
N ASN A 36 -14.32 -12.50 11.51
CA ASN A 36 -14.92 -11.16 11.59
C ASN A 36 -14.37 -10.28 12.73
N ASP A 37 -13.32 -10.74 13.39
CA ASP A 37 -12.66 -9.99 14.46
C ASP A 37 -12.02 -8.69 13.94
N ILE A 38 -12.35 -7.58 14.60
CA ILE A 38 -11.81 -6.24 14.30
C ILE A 38 -10.66 -5.95 15.26
N HIS A 39 -9.46 -5.81 14.69
CA HIS A 39 -8.28 -5.42 15.44
C HIS A 39 -8.29 -3.90 15.62
N LEU A 40 -8.15 -3.44 16.86
CA LEU A 40 -8.26 -2.04 17.23
C LEU A 40 -7.00 -1.56 17.92
N SER A 41 -6.71 -0.27 17.75
CA SER A 41 -5.83 0.45 18.67
C SER A 41 -6.54 1.63 19.33
N ILE A 42 -6.18 1.84 20.59
CA ILE A 42 -6.65 2.92 21.44
C ILE A 42 -5.49 3.90 21.58
N GLU A 43 -5.60 5.07 20.97
CA GLU A 43 -4.61 6.13 21.09
C GLU A 43 -4.69 6.78 22.48
N LYS A 44 -3.51 6.99 23.07
CA LYS A 44 -3.29 7.58 24.37
C LYS A 44 -2.40 8.82 24.25
N GLU A 45 -2.11 9.42 25.38
CA GLU A 45 -1.12 10.48 25.50
C GLU A 45 0.22 10.07 24.86
N ASN A 46 0.92 11.05 24.30
CA ASN A 46 2.16 10.87 23.54
C ASN A 46 2.05 9.99 22.29
N LYS A 47 0.84 9.85 21.72
CA LYS A 47 0.55 8.98 20.54
C LYS A 47 0.88 7.51 20.77
N SER A 48 1.05 7.10 22.03
CA SER A 48 1.19 5.70 22.40
C SER A 48 -0.13 4.97 22.18
N ARG A 49 -0.07 3.65 21.96
CA ARG A 49 -1.25 2.83 21.65
C ARG A 49 -1.36 1.64 22.59
N GLN A 50 -2.60 1.25 22.85
CA GLN A 50 -2.97 -0.08 23.33
C GLN A 50 -3.75 -0.78 22.23
N PHE A 51 -3.72 -2.10 22.23
CA PHE A 51 -4.36 -2.91 21.19
C PHE A 51 -5.35 -3.86 21.82
N CYS A 52 -6.48 -4.03 21.18
CA CYS A 52 -7.49 -5.01 21.55
C CYS A 52 -8.17 -5.55 20.29
N CYS A 53 -8.98 -6.57 20.46
CA CYS A 53 -9.76 -7.15 19.38
C CYS A 53 -11.21 -7.30 19.85
N LEU A 54 -12.15 -6.84 19.02
CA LEU A 54 -13.58 -6.90 19.29
C LEU A 54 -14.30 -7.50 18.07
N THR A 55 -15.41 -8.19 18.30
CA THR A 55 -16.35 -8.51 17.23
C THR A 55 -17.03 -7.23 16.74
N ILE A 56 -17.74 -7.31 15.62
CA ILE A 56 -18.46 -6.15 15.10
C ILE A 56 -19.59 -5.71 16.04
N GLU A 57 -20.28 -6.65 16.68
CA GLU A 57 -21.34 -6.41 17.67
C GLU A 57 -20.80 -5.75 18.95
N GLU A 58 -19.65 -6.22 19.43
CA GLU A 58 -18.98 -5.61 20.59
C GLU A 58 -18.50 -4.19 20.27
N LEU A 59 -17.98 -3.96 19.06
CA LEU A 59 -17.57 -2.63 18.62
C LEU A 59 -18.77 -1.67 18.50
N ILE A 60 -19.92 -2.15 18.01
CA ILE A 60 -21.16 -1.37 17.96
C ILE A 60 -21.61 -1.02 19.38
N THR A 61 -21.65 -2.01 20.27
CA THR A 61 -21.99 -1.80 21.69
C THR A 61 -21.05 -0.77 22.32
N LEU A 62 -19.75 -0.88 22.10
CA LEU A 62 -18.78 0.11 22.57
C LEU A 62 -19.11 1.53 22.06
N PHE A 63 -19.52 1.67 20.80
CA PHE A 63 -19.90 2.95 20.21
C PHE A 63 -21.22 3.51 20.76
N GLU A 64 -22.14 2.67 21.22
CA GLU A 64 -23.37 3.11 21.88
C GLU A 64 -23.09 3.73 23.25
N TYR A 65 -22.20 3.10 24.04
CA TYR A 65 -21.90 3.55 25.42
C TYR A 65 -20.74 4.55 25.51
N CYS A 66 -19.83 4.59 24.53
CA CYS A 66 -18.68 5.48 24.58
C CYS A 66 -19.00 6.84 23.97
N PRO A 67 -18.90 7.98 24.69
CA PRO A 67 -19.06 9.30 24.11
C PRO A 67 -18.00 9.60 23.03
N VAL A 68 -18.39 10.30 21.96
CA VAL A 68 -17.53 10.62 20.80
C VAL A 68 -16.17 11.23 21.20
N ILE A 69 -16.17 12.17 22.15
CA ILE A 69 -14.95 12.85 22.62
C ILE A 69 -13.93 11.89 23.27
N HIS A 70 -14.37 10.72 23.71
CA HIS A 70 -13.51 9.69 24.28
C HIS A 70 -13.08 8.65 23.26
N ARG A 71 -13.74 8.52 22.09
CA ARG A 71 -13.44 7.51 21.08
C ARG A 71 -12.11 7.81 20.38
N THR A 72 -10.99 7.45 20.99
CA THR A 72 -9.65 7.57 20.41
C THR A 72 -9.23 6.30 19.65
N LEU A 73 -10.17 5.75 18.87
CA LEU A 73 -10.08 4.42 18.28
C LEU A 73 -9.61 4.45 16.82
N TYR A 74 -8.78 3.47 16.49
CA TYR A 74 -8.28 3.21 15.14
C TYR A 74 -8.46 1.73 14.80
N GLU A 75 -8.84 1.43 13.57
CA GLU A 75 -8.68 0.11 13.00
C GLU A 75 -7.20 -0.18 12.79
N SER A 76 -6.74 -1.32 13.28
CA SER A 76 -5.40 -1.83 13.06
C SER A 76 -5.40 -2.82 11.91
N ILE A 77 -4.95 -2.39 10.74
CA ILE A 77 -5.03 -3.19 9.53
C ILE A 77 -3.80 -4.08 9.41
N SER A 78 -4.00 -5.39 9.59
CA SER A 78 -2.93 -6.38 9.46
C SER A 78 -2.41 -6.49 8.02
N PRO A 79 -1.09 -6.74 7.79
CA PRO A 79 -0.49 -6.70 6.45
C PRO A 79 -1.03 -7.73 5.45
N ASN A 80 -1.67 -8.80 5.93
CA ASN A 80 -2.19 -9.89 5.11
C ASN A 80 -3.72 -9.92 5.05
N LYS A 81 -4.40 -8.90 5.60
CA LYS A 81 -5.86 -8.82 5.55
C LYS A 81 -6.29 -8.21 4.22
N THR A 82 -7.28 -8.83 3.59
CA THR A 82 -7.99 -8.26 2.44
C THR A 82 -8.67 -6.96 2.86
N VAL A 83 -8.62 -5.95 1.99
CA VAL A 83 -9.11 -4.59 2.29
C VAL A 83 -9.99 -4.03 1.18
N LYS A 84 -10.92 -3.15 1.57
CA LYS A 84 -11.61 -2.24 0.65
C LYS A 84 -10.61 -1.26 0.04
N ALA A 85 -10.95 -0.66 -1.10
CA ALA A 85 -10.24 0.52 -1.55
C ALA A 85 -10.49 1.68 -0.57
N TYR A 86 -9.43 2.34 -0.12
CA TYR A 86 -9.52 3.54 0.68
C TYR A 86 -8.38 4.52 0.41
N VAL A 87 -8.64 5.80 0.68
CA VAL A 87 -7.70 6.91 0.54
C VAL A 87 -7.81 7.81 1.75
N ASP A 88 -6.67 8.14 2.35
CA ASP A 88 -6.54 9.29 3.25
C ASP A 88 -6.13 10.50 2.41
N PHE A 89 -7.00 11.50 2.34
CA PHE A 89 -6.85 12.67 1.50
C PHE A 89 -6.69 13.91 2.37
N GLU A 90 -5.55 14.58 2.29
CA GLU A 90 -5.25 15.73 3.12
C GLU A 90 -4.27 16.72 2.52
N TYR A 91 -4.48 18.00 2.82
CA TYR A 91 -3.52 19.08 2.53
C TYR A 91 -3.78 20.32 3.40
N LEU A 92 -2.76 21.18 3.52
CA LEU A 92 -2.83 22.43 4.29
C LEU A 92 -3.47 23.54 3.46
N VAL A 93 -4.44 24.24 4.04
CA VAL A 93 -5.20 25.31 3.38
C VAL A 93 -4.30 26.50 3.05
N ASP A 94 -3.50 26.95 4.03
CA ASP A 94 -2.62 28.12 3.92
C ASP A 94 -1.52 27.97 2.86
N LYS A 95 -1.12 26.73 2.54
CA LYS A 95 -0.11 26.43 1.51
C LYS A 95 -0.69 26.33 0.10
N ASN A 96 -2.01 26.26 -0.03
CA ASN A 96 -2.71 25.97 -1.29
C ASN A 96 -3.81 26.99 -1.58
N LEU A 97 -3.55 28.28 -1.31
CA LEU A 97 -4.51 29.39 -1.49
C LEU A 97 -4.92 29.61 -2.95
N ASP A 98 -4.18 29.05 -3.91
CA ASP A 98 -4.56 29.06 -5.32
C ASP A 98 -5.77 28.15 -5.61
N ILE A 99 -6.07 27.20 -4.73
CA ILE A 99 -7.29 26.37 -4.74
C ILE A 99 -8.38 27.12 -3.98
N GLN A 100 -9.12 27.99 -4.67
CA GLN A 100 -10.16 28.82 -4.05
C GLN A 100 -11.35 27.99 -3.52
N ASN A 101 -11.74 26.93 -4.24
CA ASN A 101 -12.80 26.02 -3.83
C ASN A 101 -12.17 24.67 -3.44
N HIS A 102 -12.01 24.48 -2.14
CA HIS A 102 -11.33 23.31 -1.57
C HIS A 102 -12.07 21.98 -1.79
N TYR A 103 -13.31 21.98 -2.28
CA TYR A 103 -14.06 20.77 -2.65
C TYR A 103 -13.65 20.21 -4.02
N ILE A 104 -13.02 21.01 -4.88
CA ILE A 104 -12.63 20.58 -6.23
C ILE A 104 -11.61 19.44 -6.15
N ALA A 105 -10.57 19.56 -5.33
CA ALA A 105 -9.54 18.52 -5.23
C ALA A 105 -10.07 17.17 -4.70
N PRO A 106 -10.87 17.13 -3.61
CA PRO A 106 -11.59 15.93 -3.17
C PRO A 106 -12.46 15.29 -4.27
N ILE A 107 -13.33 16.06 -4.95
CA ILE A 107 -14.20 15.47 -5.97
C ILE A 107 -13.41 14.97 -7.16
N SER A 108 -12.35 15.67 -7.57
CA SER A 108 -11.43 15.20 -8.61
C SER A 108 -10.79 13.86 -8.26
N CYS A 109 -10.38 13.67 -6.99
CA CYS A 109 -9.88 12.39 -6.50
C CYS A 109 -10.96 11.30 -6.57
N LEU A 110 -12.18 11.58 -6.09
CA LEU A 110 -13.28 10.63 -6.12
C LEU A 110 -13.67 10.20 -7.54
N LYS A 111 -13.71 11.13 -8.51
CA LYS A 111 -13.96 10.81 -9.94
C LYS A 111 -12.92 9.81 -10.46
N ILE A 112 -11.64 10.10 -10.21
CA ILE A 112 -10.53 9.25 -10.64
C ILE A 112 -10.65 7.86 -10.00
N LEU A 113 -10.85 7.79 -8.68
CA LEU A 113 -11.01 6.51 -7.97
C LEU A 113 -12.20 5.72 -8.47
N TYR A 114 -13.36 6.37 -8.65
CA TYR A 114 -14.56 5.73 -9.16
C TYR A 114 -14.33 5.10 -10.53
N TYR A 115 -13.71 5.83 -11.46
CA TYR A 115 -13.39 5.30 -12.78
C TYR A 115 -12.48 4.06 -12.70
N PHE A 116 -11.39 4.09 -11.94
CA PHE A 116 -10.45 2.97 -11.91
C PHE A 116 -10.98 1.74 -11.17
N LEU A 117 -11.89 1.92 -10.21
CA LEU A 117 -12.45 0.83 -9.40
C LEU A 117 -13.74 0.22 -9.97
N ASN A 118 -14.48 0.97 -10.81
CA ASN A 118 -15.75 0.51 -11.37
C ASN A 118 -15.75 0.44 -12.91
N GLY A 119 -14.83 1.15 -13.56
CA GLY A 119 -14.73 1.22 -15.02
C GLY A 119 -15.62 2.28 -15.68
N PRO A 120 -15.55 2.41 -17.01
CA PRO A 120 -16.56 3.11 -17.78
C PRO A 120 -17.94 2.47 -17.57
N ASP A 121 -18.95 3.31 -17.49
CA ASP A 121 -20.35 2.89 -17.36
C ASP A 121 -21.17 3.64 -18.41
N ASP A 122 -21.61 2.91 -19.43
CA ASP A 122 -22.34 3.47 -20.58
C ASP A 122 -23.72 4.00 -20.20
N THR A 123 -24.23 3.67 -19.00
CA THR A 123 -25.47 4.25 -18.47
C THR A 123 -25.28 5.68 -17.97
N ILE A 124 -24.03 6.12 -17.78
CA ILE A 124 -23.71 7.47 -17.33
C ILE A 124 -23.71 8.41 -18.53
N THR A 125 -24.77 9.19 -18.64
CA THR A 125 -24.99 10.15 -19.74
C THR A 125 -24.63 11.59 -19.38
N SER A 126 -24.34 11.88 -18.11
CA SER A 126 -24.07 13.25 -17.64
C SER A 126 -23.08 13.31 -16.45
N VAL A 127 -22.62 14.52 -16.12
CA VAL A 127 -21.73 14.75 -14.95
C VAL A 127 -22.49 14.56 -13.63
N GLU A 128 -23.79 14.89 -13.61
CA GLU A 128 -24.66 14.73 -12.45
C GLU A 128 -24.84 13.24 -12.13
N THR A 129 -25.20 12.42 -13.12
CA THR A 129 -25.33 10.96 -12.94
C THR A 129 -24.01 10.31 -12.54
N TYR A 130 -22.87 10.79 -13.06
CA TYR A 130 -21.54 10.34 -12.63
C TYR A 130 -21.29 10.66 -11.14
N THR A 131 -21.62 11.87 -10.72
CA THR A 131 -21.46 12.32 -9.33
C THR A 131 -22.36 11.54 -8.38
N GLU A 132 -23.61 11.30 -8.76
CA GLU A 132 -24.53 10.47 -7.98
C GLU A 132 -23.99 9.05 -7.80
N ASN A 133 -23.44 8.45 -8.86
CA ASN A 133 -22.87 7.11 -8.78
C ASN A 133 -21.61 7.05 -7.91
N ILE A 134 -20.77 8.09 -7.91
CA ILE A 134 -19.67 8.23 -6.95
C ILE A 134 -20.23 8.16 -5.51
N LEU A 135 -21.24 8.97 -5.21
CA LEU A 135 -21.83 9.06 -3.86
C LEU A 135 -22.55 7.76 -3.46
N LYS A 136 -23.01 6.94 -4.41
CA LYS A 136 -23.54 5.58 -4.13
C LYS A 136 -22.47 4.57 -3.73
N GLN A 137 -21.23 4.78 -4.17
CA GLN A 137 -20.12 3.85 -4.01
C GLN A 137 -19.21 4.20 -2.83
N PHE A 138 -18.97 5.48 -2.57
CA PHE A 138 -17.99 5.94 -1.59
C PHE A 138 -18.64 6.53 -0.34
N LEU A 139 -18.31 5.97 0.82
CA LEU A 139 -18.49 6.65 2.09
C LEU A 139 -17.33 7.64 2.27
N VAL A 140 -17.66 8.93 2.33
CA VAL A 140 -16.69 10.00 2.57
C VAL A 140 -16.82 10.45 4.01
N LEU A 141 -15.77 10.24 4.79
CA LEU A 141 -15.67 10.80 6.13
C LEU A 141 -14.75 12.02 6.11
N GLU A 142 -15.04 13.00 6.94
CA GLU A 142 -14.42 14.31 6.97
C GLU A 142 -14.00 14.66 8.39
N ALA A 143 -12.82 15.27 8.49
CA ALA A 143 -12.31 15.90 9.70
C ALA A 143 -11.54 17.17 9.32
N SER A 144 -11.98 17.87 8.28
CA SER A 144 -11.42 19.14 7.85
C SER A 144 -11.50 20.19 8.96
N THR A 145 -10.60 21.16 8.90
CA THR A 145 -10.50 22.33 9.78
C THR A 145 -10.11 23.54 8.92
N ASP A 146 -10.17 24.74 9.48
CA ASP A 146 -9.75 25.96 8.76
C ASP A 146 -8.28 25.92 8.30
N GLU A 147 -7.44 25.13 8.98
CA GLU A 147 -6.02 24.97 8.64
C GLU A 147 -5.75 23.84 7.64
N LYS A 148 -6.63 22.84 7.58
CA LYS A 148 -6.34 21.56 6.94
C LYS A 148 -7.59 20.91 6.37
N ILE A 149 -7.54 20.55 5.09
CA ILE A 149 -8.50 19.65 4.45
C ILE A 149 -8.13 18.21 4.83
N SER A 150 -9.13 17.42 5.25
CA SER A 150 -8.91 16.02 5.67
C SER A 150 -10.16 15.17 5.44
N TYR A 151 -10.04 14.22 4.51
CA TYR A 151 -11.08 13.26 4.17
C TYR A 151 -10.55 11.83 4.19
N HIS A 152 -11.39 10.88 4.60
CA HIS A 152 -11.22 9.47 4.31
C HIS A 152 -12.24 9.06 3.25
N PHE A 153 -11.77 8.59 2.10
CA PHE A 153 -12.62 8.00 1.07
C PHE A 153 -12.59 6.48 1.22
N ILE A 154 -13.76 5.85 1.36
CA ILE A 154 -13.87 4.41 1.60
C ILE A 154 -14.86 3.85 0.57
N HIS A 155 -14.42 2.90 -0.26
CA HIS A 155 -15.31 2.22 -1.22
C HIS A 155 -16.25 1.28 -0.48
N ALA A 156 -17.43 1.78 -0.13
CA ALA A 156 -18.39 1.15 0.78
C ALA A 156 -19.23 0.05 0.10
N LYS A 157 -19.29 0.03 -1.23
CA LYS A 157 -19.94 -1.02 -2.05
C LYS A 157 -18.95 -1.60 -3.06
N PRO A 158 -17.87 -2.26 -2.62
CA PRO A 158 -16.77 -2.65 -3.50
C PRO A 158 -17.19 -3.74 -4.50
N SER A 159 -16.92 -3.52 -5.79
CA SER A 159 -16.96 -4.59 -6.81
C SER A 159 -15.68 -5.43 -6.81
N VAL A 160 -14.60 -4.88 -6.26
CA VAL A 160 -13.28 -5.51 -6.13
C VAL A 160 -12.67 -5.16 -4.78
N LEU A 161 -11.98 -6.12 -4.19
CA LEU A 161 -11.17 -5.95 -3.00
C LEU A 161 -9.70 -5.99 -3.37
N PHE A 162 -8.84 -5.54 -2.46
CA PHE A 162 -7.39 -5.68 -2.59
C PHE A 162 -6.91 -6.77 -1.66
N GLU A 163 -5.98 -7.60 -2.13
CA GLU A 163 -5.40 -8.68 -1.32
C GLU A 163 -4.90 -8.19 0.04
N ASN A 164 -4.32 -6.99 0.07
CA ASN A 164 -3.91 -6.28 1.27
C ASN A 164 -3.61 -4.78 1.01
N THR A 165 -3.32 -4.04 2.08
CA THR A 165 -2.98 -2.60 2.02
C THR A 165 -1.78 -2.29 1.14
N SER A 166 -0.79 -3.18 1.06
CA SER A 166 0.39 -2.97 0.23
C SER A 166 0.03 -3.01 -1.25
N ILE A 167 -0.83 -3.95 -1.67
CA ILE A 167 -1.32 -4.01 -3.05
C ILE A 167 -2.15 -2.78 -3.40
N LEU A 168 -3.04 -2.33 -2.50
CA LEU A 168 -3.77 -1.08 -2.68
C LEU A 168 -2.82 0.12 -2.85
N GLY A 169 -1.76 0.22 -2.04
CA GLY A 169 -0.78 1.29 -2.18
C GLY A 169 -0.01 1.27 -3.50
N ILE A 170 0.36 0.09 -3.99
CA ILE A 170 0.97 -0.06 -5.33
C ILE A 170 -0.03 0.39 -6.40
N PHE A 171 -1.29 0.00 -6.29
CA PHE A 171 -2.36 0.38 -7.22
C PHE A 171 -2.56 1.89 -7.30
N ILE A 172 -2.68 2.57 -6.15
CA ILE A 172 -2.81 4.02 -6.08
C ILE A 172 -1.59 4.72 -6.68
N LYS A 173 -0.38 4.27 -6.37
CA LYS A 173 0.86 4.83 -6.95
C LYS A 173 0.91 4.65 -8.48
N ALA A 174 0.47 3.50 -8.97
CA ALA A 174 0.43 3.21 -10.40
C ALA A 174 -0.60 4.09 -11.14
N ILE A 175 -1.79 4.27 -10.57
CA ILE A 175 -2.80 5.20 -11.10
C ILE A 175 -2.24 6.61 -11.17
N VAL A 176 -1.68 7.12 -10.07
CA VAL A 176 -1.13 8.48 -10.04
C VAL A 176 -0.04 8.65 -11.08
N HIS A 177 0.90 7.70 -11.18
CA HIS A 177 1.96 7.76 -12.19
C HIS A 177 1.39 7.80 -13.61
N PHE A 178 0.45 6.91 -13.93
CA PHE A 178 -0.24 6.87 -15.22
C PHE A 178 -0.94 8.19 -15.55
N LEU A 179 -1.62 8.80 -14.57
CA LEU A 179 -2.33 10.05 -14.75
C LEU A 179 -1.38 11.23 -15.00
N LEU A 180 -0.29 11.32 -14.25
CA LEU A 180 0.71 12.37 -14.46
C LEU A 180 1.40 12.22 -15.81
N LEU A 181 1.72 10.98 -16.22
CA LEU A 181 2.25 10.70 -17.54
C LEU A 181 1.25 11.13 -18.63
N SER A 182 -0.05 10.89 -18.42
CA SER A 182 -1.10 11.34 -19.33
C SER A 182 -1.17 12.86 -19.46
N ILE A 183 -0.91 13.62 -18.39
CA ILE A 183 -0.76 15.08 -18.48
C ILE A 183 0.41 15.44 -19.39
N THR A 184 1.58 14.81 -19.20
CA THR A 184 2.77 15.15 -20.00
C THR A 184 2.63 14.82 -21.49
N GLN A 185 1.74 13.89 -21.84
CA GLN A 185 1.41 13.55 -23.22
C GLN A 185 0.31 14.46 -23.80
N HIS A 186 -0.39 15.22 -22.95
CA HIS A 186 -1.43 16.14 -23.38
C HIS A 186 -0.84 17.36 -24.07
N LYS A 187 -1.40 17.70 -25.23
CA LYS A 187 -1.05 18.88 -26.01
C LYS A 187 -2.30 19.71 -26.25
N CYS A 188 -2.28 20.95 -25.78
CA CYS A 188 -3.31 21.95 -26.10
C CYS A 188 -2.67 23.34 -26.25
N SER A 189 -3.48 24.32 -26.63
CA SER A 189 -3.03 25.71 -26.77
C SER A 189 -2.48 26.32 -25.47
N MET A 190 -2.87 25.76 -24.31
CA MET A 190 -2.52 26.28 -22.98
C MET A 190 -1.38 25.53 -22.31
N PHE A 191 -1.07 24.32 -22.79
CA PHE A 191 -0.07 23.46 -22.20
C PHE A 191 0.54 22.54 -23.25
N ASN A 192 1.87 22.58 -23.32
CA ASN A 192 2.67 21.68 -24.14
C ASN A 192 4.01 21.47 -23.44
N ILE A 193 4.32 20.24 -23.09
CA ILE A 193 5.62 19.84 -22.55
C ILE A 193 6.15 18.68 -23.37
N ASN A 194 7.46 18.66 -23.62
CA ASN A 194 8.13 17.52 -24.23
C ASN A 194 9.14 17.01 -23.20
N LEU A 195 8.93 15.79 -22.71
CA LEU A 195 9.82 15.13 -21.78
C LEU A 195 10.44 13.89 -22.44
N SER A 196 11.69 13.61 -22.10
CA SER A 196 12.36 12.37 -22.45
C SER A 196 11.79 11.18 -21.65
N LYS A 197 12.17 9.98 -22.06
CA LYS A 197 11.79 8.76 -21.34
C LYS A 197 12.39 8.71 -19.93
N GLU A 198 13.62 9.20 -19.75
CA GLU A 198 14.27 9.27 -18.44
C GLU A 198 13.56 10.27 -17.50
N GLU A 199 13.11 11.41 -18.04
CA GLU A 199 12.37 12.43 -17.28
C GLU A 199 11.00 11.92 -16.80
N CYS A 200 10.42 10.96 -17.51
CA CYS A 200 9.15 10.33 -17.14
C CYS A 200 9.29 9.07 -16.25
N SER A 201 10.51 8.74 -15.81
CA SER A 201 10.78 7.46 -15.11
C SER A 201 10.16 7.34 -13.72
N SER A 202 9.84 8.45 -13.05
CA SER A 202 9.28 8.41 -11.70
C SER A 202 8.17 9.43 -11.49
N THR A 203 7.26 9.13 -10.57
CA THR A 203 6.18 10.04 -10.18
C THR A 203 6.74 11.36 -9.66
N SER A 204 7.83 11.34 -8.87
CA SER A 204 8.48 12.57 -8.39
C SER A 204 9.03 13.44 -9.51
N ASN A 205 9.63 12.83 -10.55
CA ASN A 205 10.14 13.60 -11.69
C ASN A 205 8.99 14.24 -12.47
N LEU A 206 7.93 13.47 -12.76
CA LEU A 206 6.74 13.98 -13.43
C LEU A 206 6.14 15.17 -12.64
N MET A 207 6.01 15.05 -11.32
CA MET A 207 5.54 16.14 -10.46
C MET A 207 6.43 17.38 -10.54
N HIS A 208 7.75 17.20 -10.49
CA HIS A 208 8.71 18.28 -10.60
C HIS A 208 8.58 19.03 -11.94
N HIS A 209 8.44 18.30 -13.07
CA HIS A 209 8.26 18.93 -14.38
C HIS A 209 6.89 19.58 -14.57
N LEU A 210 5.84 19.06 -13.93
CA LEU A 210 4.49 19.62 -14.02
C LEU A 210 4.29 20.84 -13.10
N ALA A 211 5.03 20.92 -12.00
CA ALA A 211 4.91 21.95 -10.97
C ALA A 211 4.77 23.40 -11.49
N PRO A 212 5.58 23.87 -12.45
CA PRO A 212 5.48 25.24 -12.96
C PRO A 212 4.14 25.54 -13.68
N SER A 213 3.48 24.51 -14.20
CA SER A 213 2.28 24.63 -15.03
C SER A 213 0.98 24.33 -14.29
N LEU A 214 1.02 23.90 -13.03
CA LEU A 214 -0.17 23.42 -12.31
C LEU A 214 -1.28 24.45 -12.21
N ASN A 215 -0.95 25.72 -11.95
CA ASN A 215 -1.95 26.79 -11.88
C ASN A 215 -2.64 27.02 -13.23
N THR A 216 -1.88 26.95 -14.32
CA THR A 216 -2.41 27.05 -15.69
C THR A 216 -3.31 25.86 -16.01
N LEU A 217 -2.87 24.64 -15.68
CA LEU A 217 -3.63 23.41 -15.90
C LEU A 217 -4.97 23.42 -15.15
N ARG A 218 -4.97 23.83 -13.87
CA ARG A 218 -6.19 23.92 -13.04
C ARG A 218 -7.25 24.87 -13.59
N LYS A 219 -6.81 26.00 -14.14
CA LYS A 219 -7.70 27.05 -14.64
C LYS A 219 -8.16 26.81 -16.06
N ASN A 220 -7.24 26.37 -16.92
CA ASN A 220 -7.45 26.41 -18.38
C ASN A 220 -7.73 25.03 -18.98
N CYS A 221 -7.37 23.94 -18.30
CA CYS A 221 -7.51 22.57 -18.82
C CYS A 221 -8.72 21.82 -18.21
N THR A 222 -9.77 22.55 -17.81
CA THR A 222 -11.01 21.99 -17.25
C THR A 222 -11.87 21.24 -18.27
N ARG A 223 -11.72 21.56 -19.56
CA ARG A 223 -12.39 20.88 -20.68
C ARG A 223 -11.47 19.94 -21.46
N CYS A 224 -10.18 19.93 -21.15
CA CYS A 224 -9.23 19.00 -21.75
C CYS A 224 -9.49 17.61 -21.18
N LYS A 225 -10.12 16.76 -21.99
CA LYS A 225 -10.44 15.39 -21.62
C LYS A 225 -9.23 14.48 -21.82
N LEU A 226 -9.12 13.48 -20.96
CA LEU A 226 -8.31 12.30 -21.20
C LEU A 226 -9.18 11.17 -21.75
N SER A 227 -8.57 10.01 -22.00
CA SER A 227 -9.28 8.74 -22.27
C SER A 227 -10.16 8.27 -21.09
N ILE A 228 -10.19 9.02 -19.98
CA ILE A 228 -11.00 8.78 -18.80
C ILE A 228 -12.26 9.67 -18.88
N PRO A 229 -13.46 9.10 -19.02
CA PRO A 229 -14.71 9.86 -19.01
C PRO A 229 -14.84 10.70 -17.74
N TYR A 230 -15.33 11.93 -17.91
CA TYR A 230 -15.64 12.87 -16.82
C TYR A 230 -14.45 13.31 -15.95
N VAL A 231 -13.23 12.91 -16.29
CA VAL A 231 -11.98 13.38 -15.67
C VAL A 231 -11.23 14.27 -16.67
N SER A 232 -11.03 15.52 -16.27
CA SER A 232 -10.25 16.50 -17.01
C SER A 232 -8.78 16.49 -16.58
N ILE A 233 -7.92 17.10 -17.39
CA ILE A 233 -6.53 17.39 -17.00
C ILE A 233 -6.48 18.25 -15.74
N ALA A 234 -7.40 19.19 -15.58
CA ALA A 234 -7.50 19.99 -14.35
C ALA A 234 -7.77 19.10 -13.12
N ASP A 235 -8.66 18.11 -13.21
CA ASP A 235 -8.95 17.19 -12.11
C ASP A 235 -7.68 16.50 -11.60
N ILE A 236 -6.80 16.05 -12.49
CA ILE A 236 -5.52 15.43 -12.09
C ILE A 236 -4.58 16.48 -11.49
N ALA A 237 -4.52 17.69 -12.05
CA ALA A 237 -3.68 18.76 -11.52
C ALA A 237 -4.10 19.19 -10.09
N TYR A 238 -5.37 18.99 -9.70
CA TYR A 238 -5.83 19.23 -8.33
C TYR A 238 -5.40 18.15 -7.33
N LEU A 239 -4.91 16.99 -7.76
CA LEU A 239 -4.32 15.99 -6.86
C LEU A 239 -2.95 16.40 -6.32
N LEU A 240 -2.28 17.33 -6.99
CA LEU A 240 -0.98 17.84 -6.59
C LEU A 240 -1.18 19.03 -5.65
N VAL A 241 -0.46 19.10 -4.54
CA VAL A 241 -0.62 20.16 -3.54
C VAL A 241 0.74 20.51 -2.95
N ARG A 242 0.85 21.66 -2.31
CA ARG A 242 2.04 22.05 -1.55
C ARG A 242 1.94 21.51 -0.13
N ASN A 243 3.03 20.91 0.33
CA ASN A 243 3.18 20.47 1.71
C ASN A 243 3.65 21.64 2.62
N LYS A 244 3.93 21.33 3.89
CA LYS A 244 4.46 22.29 4.87
C LYS A 244 5.78 22.97 4.47
N THR A 245 6.60 22.33 3.65
CA THR A 245 7.89 22.85 3.14
C THR A 245 7.73 23.57 1.79
N ASN A 246 6.51 23.81 1.33
CA ASN A 246 6.18 24.37 0.00
C ASN A 246 6.61 23.51 -1.19
N GLU A 247 6.94 22.24 -0.96
CA GLU A 247 7.24 21.29 -2.02
C GLU A 247 5.95 20.66 -2.55
N TRP A 248 5.93 20.38 -3.86
CA TRP A 248 4.81 19.70 -4.49
C TRP A 248 4.76 18.23 -4.07
N THR A 249 3.58 17.80 -3.62
CA THR A 249 3.26 16.45 -3.16
C THR A 249 1.86 16.04 -3.62
N LEU A 250 1.43 14.82 -3.30
CA LEU A 250 0.07 14.36 -3.54
C LEU A 250 -0.80 14.72 -2.34
N ALA A 251 -2.04 15.12 -2.60
CA ALA A 251 -3.06 15.24 -1.56
C ALA A 251 -3.48 13.86 -1.01
N ILE A 252 -3.16 12.78 -1.73
CA ILE A 252 -3.34 11.40 -1.28
C ILE A 252 -2.15 11.01 -0.39
N ASP A 253 -2.37 10.73 0.90
CA ASP A 253 -1.31 10.24 1.78
C ASP A 253 -0.99 8.78 1.48
N THR A 254 0.10 8.55 0.75
CA THR A 254 0.54 7.20 0.40
C THR A 254 1.23 6.44 1.54
N ASN A 255 1.48 7.09 2.69
CA ASN A 255 2.09 6.43 3.85
C ASN A 255 1.10 5.51 4.58
N VAL A 256 -0.21 5.69 4.35
CA VAL A 256 -1.25 4.84 4.96
C VAL A 256 -1.23 3.40 4.44
N TYR A 257 -0.48 3.11 3.39
CA TYR A 257 -0.37 1.76 2.81
C TYR A 257 0.81 0.96 3.38
N SER A 258 1.29 1.32 4.57
CA SER A 258 2.37 0.64 5.27
C SER A 258 1.87 -0.54 6.12
N LYS A 259 2.80 -1.34 6.69
CA LYS A 259 2.46 -2.49 7.55
C LYS A 259 1.84 -2.01 8.86
N ASN A 260 0.79 -2.70 9.32
CA ASN A 260 0.09 -2.43 10.58
C ASN A 260 -0.48 -1.01 10.66
N GLN A 261 -1.04 -0.54 9.53
CA GLN A 261 -1.60 0.81 9.44
C GLN A 261 -2.68 1.01 10.50
N GLN A 262 -2.67 2.20 11.09
CA GLN A 262 -3.70 2.67 12.01
C GLN A 262 -4.63 3.60 11.24
N PHE A 263 -5.87 3.20 11.04
CA PHE A 263 -6.87 3.98 10.31
C PHE A 263 -7.96 4.45 11.26
N ARG A 264 -8.13 5.77 11.41
CA ARG A 264 -9.05 6.32 12.41
C ARG A 264 -10.49 5.92 12.09
N LEU A 265 -11.21 5.43 13.09
CA LEU A 265 -12.60 4.99 12.89
C LEU A 265 -13.56 6.17 12.71
N PHE A 266 -14.69 5.89 12.06
CA PHE A 266 -15.89 6.74 12.11
C PHE A 266 -16.17 7.19 13.55
N ASN A 267 -16.63 8.43 13.71
CA ASN A 267 -16.93 9.07 14.99
C ASN A 267 -15.80 9.00 16.04
N SER A 268 -14.56 8.76 15.62
CA SER A 268 -13.40 8.77 16.52
C SER A 268 -12.59 10.05 16.36
N VAL A 269 -11.99 10.49 17.46
CA VAL A 269 -11.14 11.69 17.55
C VAL A 269 -9.68 11.28 17.71
N LYS A 270 -8.76 12.17 17.32
CA LYS A 270 -7.36 12.07 17.73
C LYS A 270 -7.26 12.35 19.23
N TYR A 271 -6.35 11.69 19.95
CA TYR A 271 -6.19 11.94 21.38
C TYR A 271 -5.94 13.42 21.67
N GLY A 272 -6.70 13.99 22.63
CA GLY A 272 -6.61 15.40 23.00
C GLY A 272 -7.17 16.38 21.96
N LYS A 273 -7.92 15.90 20.96
CA LYS A 273 -8.59 16.73 19.94
C LYS A 273 -10.10 16.55 20.02
N ASN A 274 -10.84 17.57 19.61
CA ASN A 274 -12.30 17.54 19.52
C ASN A 274 -12.78 17.72 18.07
N ASN A 275 -12.23 16.90 17.17
CA ASN A 275 -12.58 16.91 15.75
C ASN A 275 -12.83 15.46 15.29
N PRO A 276 -14.06 14.95 15.48
CA PRO A 276 -14.42 13.60 15.14
C PRO A 276 -14.46 13.40 13.64
N LEU A 277 -14.12 12.18 13.21
CA LEU A 277 -14.23 11.80 11.80
C LEU A 277 -15.70 11.46 11.47
N VAL A 278 -16.42 12.37 10.84
CA VAL A 278 -17.88 12.28 10.59
C VAL A 278 -18.18 12.18 9.10
N PRO A 279 -19.37 11.75 8.66
CA PRO A 279 -19.69 11.74 7.24
C PRO A 279 -19.69 13.17 6.67
N SER A 280 -19.14 13.34 5.47
CA SER A 280 -19.08 14.66 4.85
C SER A 280 -20.47 15.17 4.48
N SER A 281 -20.74 16.44 4.77
CA SER A 281 -21.97 17.11 4.35
C SER A 281 -21.93 17.52 2.88
N ILE A 282 -20.74 17.72 2.30
CA ILE A 282 -20.55 18.11 0.89
C ILE A 282 -20.63 16.90 -0.03
N PHE A 283 -20.11 15.75 0.43
CA PHE A 283 -20.13 14.49 -0.32
C PHE A 283 -20.94 13.45 0.45
N PRO A 284 -22.26 13.66 0.63
CA PRO A 284 -23.08 12.77 1.42
C PRO A 284 -23.12 11.39 0.76
N PHE A 285 -22.97 10.33 1.56
CA PHE A 285 -23.17 8.99 1.05
C PHE A 285 -24.62 8.85 0.56
N HIS A 286 -24.84 8.22 -0.58
CA HIS A 286 -26.19 8.14 -1.14
C HIS A 286 -27.14 7.45 -0.16
N CYS A 287 -28.31 8.06 0.07
CA CYS A 287 -29.28 7.62 1.08
C CYS A 287 -28.68 7.53 2.50
N GLN A 288 -27.71 8.37 2.86
CA GLN A 288 -27.07 8.34 4.18
C GLN A 288 -28.09 8.36 5.34
N SER A 289 -29.18 9.12 5.20
CA SER A 289 -30.25 9.20 6.21
C SER A 289 -30.99 7.89 6.46
N GLN A 290 -30.90 6.92 5.56
CA GLN A 290 -31.47 5.59 5.70
C GLN A 290 -30.54 4.63 6.46
N TYR A 291 -29.27 4.98 6.64
CA TYR A 291 -28.30 4.17 7.36
C TYR A 291 -28.27 4.56 8.83
N SER A 292 -28.32 3.55 9.70
CA SER A 292 -28.09 3.75 11.12
C SER A 292 -26.61 4.08 11.39
N SER A 293 -26.30 4.57 12.59
CA SER A 293 -24.90 4.81 12.98
C SER A 293 -24.06 3.54 12.97
N SER A 294 -24.65 2.37 13.26
CA SER A 294 -23.96 1.09 13.20
C SER A 294 -23.72 0.63 11.77
N ASP A 295 -24.63 0.90 10.83
CA ASP A 295 -24.41 0.64 9.40
C ASP A 295 -23.26 1.47 8.84
N LEU A 296 -23.20 2.76 9.19
CA LEU A 296 -22.10 3.63 8.78
C LEU A 296 -20.77 3.18 9.38
N LEU A 297 -20.76 2.75 10.64
CA LEU A 297 -19.58 2.15 11.27
C LEU A 297 -19.10 0.92 10.49
N LYS A 298 -19.98 -0.05 10.22
CA LYS A 298 -19.65 -1.25 9.42
C LYS A 298 -19.08 -0.90 8.05
N LYS A 299 -19.71 0.06 7.36
CA LYS A 299 -19.26 0.51 6.03
C LYS A 299 -17.91 1.21 6.07
N SER A 300 -17.61 1.92 7.17
CA SER A 300 -16.33 2.61 7.37
C SER A 300 -15.15 1.70 7.72
N LEU A 301 -15.39 0.47 8.18
CA LEU A 301 -14.32 -0.48 8.49
C LEU A 301 -13.67 -1.00 7.20
N ILE A 302 -12.35 -0.92 7.11
CA ILE A 302 -11.58 -1.24 5.92
C ILE A 302 -11.51 -2.75 5.67
N THR A 303 -11.45 -3.54 6.74
CA THR A 303 -11.34 -5.00 6.68
C THR A 303 -12.67 -5.74 6.82
N PHE A 304 -13.75 -5.04 7.21
CA PHE A 304 -15.08 -5.65 7.35
C PHE A 304 -15.79 -5.78 6.00
N MET A 305 -16.18 -7.00 5.64
CA MET A 305 -16.85 -7.31 4.37
C MET A 305 -18.23 -7.90 4.64
N GLU A 306 -19.27 -7.34 4.02
CA GLU A 306 -20.64 -7.86 4.09
C GLU A 306 -20.85 -9.06 3.15
N TYR A 307 -19.97 -9.24 2.16
CA TYR A 307 -20.11 -10.26 1.10
C TYR A 307 -18.80 -11.05 0.92
N ASP A 308 -18.91 -12.38 0.84
CA ASP A 308 -17.77 -13.28 0.67
C ASP A 308 -17.36 -13.50 -0.81
N GLN A 309 -18.23 -13.17 -1.77
CA GLN A 309 -18.05 -13.45 -3.21
C GLN A 309 -17.64 -12.20 -4.00
N ILE A 310 -16.60 -11.50 -3.54
CA ILE A 310 -16.05 -10.34 -4.24
C ILE A 310 -14.68 -10.72 -4.83
N SER A 311 -14.43 -10.30 -6.08
CA SER A 311 -13.13 -10.48 -6.72
C SER A 311 -12.01 -9.74 -6.00
N LYS A 312 -10.79 -10.25 -6.09
CA LYS A 312 -9.62 -9.66 -5.44
C LYS A 312 -8.57 -9.23 -6.45
N ILE A 313 -8.05 -8.01 -6.31
CA ILE A 313 -6.89 -7.53 -7.03
C ILE A 313 -5.64 -7.93 -6.25
N TYR A 314 -4.72 -8.58 -6.94
CA TYR A 314 -3.38 -8.90 -6.44
C TYR A 314 -2.32 -8.43 -7.45
N PHE A 315 -1.06 -8.41 -7.02
CA PHE A 315 0.06 -7.99 -7.86
C PHE A 315 1.05 -9.13 -8.06
N LYS A 316 1.21 -9.58 -9.32
CA LYS A 316 2.09 -10.70 -9.67
C LYS A 316 2.79 -10.45 -10.99
N ASN A 317 4.06 -10.85 -11.09
CA ASN A 317 4.86 -10.70 -12.31
C ASN A 317 4.84 -9.25 -12.85
N LYS A 318 4.92 -8.26 -11.95
CA LYS A 318 4.88 -6.82 -12.25
C LYS A 318 3.59 -6.34 -12.93
N LYS A 319 2.47 -7.04 -12.69
CA LYS A 319 1.16 -6.69 -13.22
C LYS A 319 0.10 -6.87 -12.15
N PHE A 320 -0.93 -6.01 -12.18
CA PHE A 320 -2.16 -6.27 -11.46
C PHE A 320 -2.94 -7.38 -12.16
N VAL A 321 -3.50 -8.26 -11.35
CA VAL A 321 -4.33 -9.37 -11.79
C VAL A 321 -5.58 -9.41 -10.91
N ILE A 322 -6.71 -9.77 -11.50
CA ILE A 322 -7.97 -9.98 -10.79
C ILE A 322 -8.16 -11.48 -10.58
N ASP A 323 -8.35 -11.90 -9.34
CA ASP A 323 -8.80 -13.24 -8.99
C ASP A 323 -10.32 -13.33 -9.10
N LEU A 324 -10.77 -14.28 -9.92
CA LEU A 324 -12.17 -14.58 -10.20
C LEU A 324 -12.66 -15.85 -9.52
N SER A 325 -11.80 -16.56 -8.78
CA SER A 325 -12.10 -17.87 -8.18
C SER A 325 -13.32 -17.85 -7.24
N SER A 326 -13.64 -16.69 -6.67
CA SER A 326 -14.75 -16.48 -5.75
C SER A 326 -16.07 -16.05 -6.41
N VAL A 327 -16.12 -15.83 -7.73
CA VAL A 327 -17.29 -15.25 -8.43
C VAL A 327 -17.90 -16.25 -9.41
N SER A 328 -19.18 -16.57 -9.19
CA SER A 328 -19.93 -17.53 -10.01
C SER A 328 -20.45 -16.95 -11.33
N ASN A 329 -20.59 -15.62 -11.47
CA ASN A 329 -21.00 -14.94 -12.71
C ASN A 329 -20.58 -13.45 -12.73
N PRO A 330 -19.47 -13.07 -13.40
CA PRO A 330 -19.02 -11.69 -13.43
C PRO A 330 -19.72 -10.88 -14.55
N ILE A 331 -20.67 -10.02 -14.18
CA ILE A 331 -21.36 -9.04 -15.06
C ILE A 331 -20.41 -7.85 -15.38
N THR A 332 -20.69 -7.15 -16.49
CA THR A 332 -20.03 -5.95 -17.09
C THR A 332 -18.98 -5.18 -16.28
N THR A 333 -19.22 -4.85 -15.01
CA THR A 333 -18.25 -4.17 -14.11
C THR A 333 -16.88 -4.85 -14.08
N LEU A 334 -16.85 -6.19 -14.06
CA LEU A 334 -15.58 -6.93 -14.04
C LEU A 334 -14.79 -6.79 -15.34
N SER A 335 -15.47 -6.80 -16.49
CA SER A 335 -14.85 -6.53 -17.79
C SER A 335 -14.19 -5.15 -17.81
N CYS A 336 -14.87 -4.15 -17.26
CA CYS A 336 -14.36 -2.78 -17.22
C CYS A 336 -13.14 -2.64 -16.28
N ASN A 337 -13.16 -3.33 -15.14
CA ASN A 337 -12.00 -3.38 -14.24
C ASN A 337 -10.78 -4.04 -14.90
N PHE A 338 -10.97 -5.07 -15.73
CA PHE A 338 -9.89 -5.64 -16.54
C PHE A 338 -9.29 -4.63 -17.52
N ILE A 339 -10.12 -3.83 -18.20
CA ILE A 339 -9.66 -2.78 -19.12
C ILE A 339 -8.77 -1.78 -18.37
N ASN A 340 -9.24 -1.27 -17.23
CA ASN A 340 -8.48 -0.33 -16.41
C ASN A 340 -7.15 -0.88 -15.92
N ILE A 341 -7.15 -2.12 -15.41
CA ILE A 341 -5.93 -2.79 -14.97
C ILE A 341 -4.95 -2.99 -16.14
N ASN A 342 -5.45 -3.32 -17.33
CA ASN A 342 -4.62 -3.43 -18.52
C ASN A 342 -4.01 -2.10 -18.92
N LEU A 343 -4.77 -1.00 -18.87
CA LEU A 343 -4.25 0.35 -19.10
C LEU A 343 -3.15 0.70 -18.11
N ILE A 344 -3.37 0.47 -16.81
CA ILE A 344 -2.34 0.70 -15.78
C ILE A 344 -1.10 -0.15 -16.08
N ASN A 345 -1.27 -1.45 -16.32
CA ASN A 345 -0.19 -2.41 -16.56
C ASN A 345 0.70 -2.06 -17.77
N GLN A 346 0.20 -1.32 -18.77
CA GLN A 346 1.00 -0.84 -19.90
C GLN A 346 2.00 0.24 -19.48
N HIS A 347 1.72 0.95 -18.39
CA HIS A 347 2.48 2.11 -17.92
C HIS A 347 3.11 1.91 -16.53
N ILE A 348 3.01 0.71 -15.96
CA ILE A 348 3.76 0.33 -14.75
C ILE A 348 5.25 0.30 -15.11
N ASP A 349 6.01 1.26 -14.58
CA ASP A 349 7.47 1.20 -14.66
C ASP A 349 8.01 0.10 -13.73
N PRO A 350 8.74 -0.91 -14.25
CA PRO A 350 9.42 -1.92 -13.45
C PRO A 350 10.36 -1.39 -12.35
N SER A 351 10.81 -0.14 -12.44
CA SER A 351 11.73 0.49 -11.47
C SER A 351 11.01 1.18 -10.30
N SER A 352 9.77 1.62 -10.52
CA SER A 352 9.01 2.50 -9.62
C SER A 352 8.39 1.82 -8.39
N PHE A 353 8.33 0.48 -8.37
CA PHE A 353 7.71 -0.30 -7.28
C PHE A 353 8.70 -1.10 -6.43
N CYS A 354 10.01 -0.97 -6.71
CA CYS A 354 11.05 -1.60 -5.90
C CYS A 354 11.37 -0.72 -4.69
N ASN A 355 10.76 -1.02 -3.53
CA ASN A 355 11.33 -0.68 -2.24
C ASN A 355 11.83 -1.97 -1.53
N PRO A 356 13.00 -1.98 -0.86
CA PRO A 356 13.75 -3.19 -0.52
C PRO A 356 13.24 -4.01 0.67
N SER A 357 12.01 -3.79 1.16
CA SER A 357 11.63 -4.16 2.53
C SER A 357 10.38 -5.01 2.66
N THR A 358 10.01 -5.78 1.64
CA THR A 358 8.86 -6.69 1.70
C THR A 358 8.96 -7.76 0.63
N ILE A 359 9.75 -8.80 0.89
CA ILE A 359 9.35 -10.14 0.47
C ILE A 359 9.15 -10.94 1.75
N ILE A 360 7.97 -11.51 1.77
CA ILE A 360 7.29 -12.21 2.85
C ILE A 360 8.14 -13.41 3.28
N ASN A 361 8.46 -13.45 4.58
CA ASN A 361 8.63 -14.70 5.30
C ASN A 361 7.36 -15.53 5.10
N THR A 362 7.47 -16.64 4.40
CA THR A 362 6.65 -17.80 4.71
C THR A 362 7.45 -18.65 5.69
N ASP A 363 7.22 -18.44 6.99
CA ASP A 363 7.43 -19.48 8.00
C ASP A 363 6.34 -20.55 7.75
N ARG A 364 6.52 -21.86 7.95
CA ARG A 364 7.04 -22.53 9.15
C ARG A 364 7.50 -23.97 8.84
N ASN A 365 8.43 -24.43 9.67
CA ASN A 365 8.63 -25.85 10.00
C ASN A 365 7.37 -26.46 10.64
N SER A 366 6.96 -27.65 10.20
CA SER A 366 6.93 -28.87 11.05
C SER A 366 6.50 -30.12 10.25
N ALA A 367 7.48 -31.01 10.07
CA ALA A 367 7.50 -32.41 9.64
C ALA A 367 6.19 -33.24 9.65
N ASN A 368 5.84 -33.92 8.54
CA ASN A 368 6.22 -35.31 8.22
C ASN A 368 5.43 -35.87 7.01
N SER A 369 6.06 -36.85 6.36
CA SER A 369 5.63 -37.70 5.24
C SER A 369 5.51 -37.07 3.85
N MET A 370 6.38 -37.60 2.98
CA MET A 370 6.46 -37.44 1.54
C MET A 370 5.08 -37.45 0.86
N ASP A 371 4.85 -36.48 -0.02
CA ASP A 371 4.17 -36.79 -1.28
C ASP A 371 4.81 -36.01 -2.43
N VAL A 372 5.37 -36.77 -3.36
CA VAL A 372 6.13 -36.34 -4.52
C VAL A 372 5.11 -36.10 -5.61
N ASN A 373 4.56 -34.88 -5.74
CA ASN A 373 3.87 -34.43 -6.96
C ASN A 373 3.48 -32.94 -6.90
N ALA A 374 4.45 -32.06 -7.14
CA ALA A 374 4.18 -30.68 -7.59
C ALA A 374 5.39 -30.10 -8.34
N ILE A 375 5.89 -30.86 -9.32
CA ILE A 375 6.85 -30.36 -10.30
C ILE A 375 6.07 -29.92 -11.56
N ASN A 376 6.22 -28.63 -11.89
CA ASN A 376 5.97 -27.93 -13.17
C ASN A 376 4.72 -27.03 -13.31
N LYS A 377 4.96 -25.72 -13.07
CA LYS A 377 4.74 -24.66 -14.08
C LYS A 377 5.95 -23.71 -14.08
N LEU A 378 6.83 -23.93 -15.06
CA LEU A 378 8.19 -23.41 -15.32
C LEU A 378 8.21 -21.96 -15.89
N ASN A 379 9.31 -21.17 -15.88
CA ASN A 379 10.69 -21.48 -16.31
C ASN A 379 11.81 -20.56 -15.69
N LEU A 380 12.76 -21.14 -14.95
CA LEU A 380 14.22 -21.21 -15.21
C LEU A 380 14.91 -21.95 -14.03
N SER A 381 15.93 -22.76 -14.34
CA SER A 381 16.30 -24.01 -13.64
C SER A 381 16.83 -23.89 -12.20
N ALA A 382 16.26 -24.73 -11.32
CA ALA A 382 16.68 -24.95 -9.93
C ALA A 382 18.12 -25.52 -9.77
N THR A 383 18.76 -25.94 -10.87
CA THR A 383 20.04 -26.67 -10.86
C THR A 383 21.25 -25.84 -10.38
N ASP A 384 21.46 -24.62 -10.87
CA ASP A 384 22.70 -23.88 -10.53
C ASP A 384 22.77 -23.48 -9.05
N ILE A 385 21.64 -23.14 -8.44
CA ILE A 385 21.61 -22.70 -7.04
C ILE A 385 21.90 -23.90 -6.13
N GLU A 386 21.26 -25.05 -6.38
CA GLU A 386 21.53 -26.28 -5.63
C GLU A 386 22.99 -26.74 -5.77
N ILE A 387 23.56 -26.66 -6.97
CA ILE A 387 24.96 -27.02 -7.23
C ILE A 387 25.93 -26.20 -6.38
N PHE A 388 25.71 -24.88 -6.28
CA PHE A 388 26.66 -23.99 -5.61
C PHE A 388 26.33 -23.69 -4.15
N LEU A 389 25.13 -24.03 -3.66
CA LEU A 389 24.73 -23.76 -2.28
C LEU A 389 25.63 -24.48 -1.28
N ASN A 390 25.86 -25.79 -1.47
CA ASN A 390 26.75 -26.59 -0.61
C ASN A 390 28.16 -26.00 -0.56
N PHE A 391 28.67 -25.55 -1.72
CA PHE A 391 29.99 -24.90 -1.79
C PHE A 391 30.05 -23.61 -0.97
N VAL A 392 29.02 -22.76 -1.08
CA VAL A 392 28.93 -21.50 -0.33
C VAL A 392 28.78 -21.77 1.18
N GLU A 393 27.97 -22.75 1.57
CA GLU A 393 27.78 -23.15 2.96
C GLU A 393 29.07 -23.65 3.59
N ASN A 394 29.85 -24.45 2.86
CA ASN A 394 31.17 -24.90 3.32
C ASN A 394 32.12 -23.72 3.57
N ILE A 395 32.12 -22.70 2.70
CA ILE A 395 32.94 -21.50 2.91
C ILE A 395 32.53 -20.76 4.19
N ILE A 396 31.24 -20.48 4.36
CA ILE A 396 30.75 -19.60 5.44
C ILE A 396 30.64 -20.29 6.80
N THR A 397 30.80 -21.63 6.84
CA THR A 397 30.81 -22.42 8.07
C THR A 397 32.18 -23.00 8.44
N SER A 398 33.18 -22.86 7.55
CA SER A 398 34.55 -23.35 7.73
C SER A 398 35.25 -22.84 9.01
N GLU A 399 34.90 -21.64 9.50
CA GLU A 399 35.44 -21.08 10.74
C GLU A 399 34.40 -21.17 11.88
N PRO A 400 34.63 -21.96 12.94
CA PRO A 400 33.67 -22.15 14.03
C PRO A 400 33.28 -20.87 14.77
N SER A 401 34.20 -19.92 14.91
CA SER A 401 33.97 -18.63 15.60
C SER A 401 33.27 -17.58 14.73
N HIS A 402 33.19 -17.79 13.41
CA HIS A 402 32.65 -16.82 12.47
C HIS A 402 31.66 -17.45 11.47
N ARG A 403 30.74 -18.27 11.97
CA ARG A 403 29.72 -18.91 11.12
C ARG A 403 28.75 -17.89 10.54
N GLY A 404 28.45 -18.10 9.26
CA GLY A 404 27.41 -17.38 8.54
C GLY A 404 26.37 -18.32 7.97
N TYR A 405 25.34 -17.75 7.39
CA TYR A 405 24.35 -18.46 6.61
C TYR A 405 23.99 -17.64 5.37
N VAL A 406 23.56 -18.32 4.31
CA VAL A 406 23.08 -17.64 3.11
C VAL A 406 21.74 -16.99 3.44
N ASN A 407 21.71 -15.66 3.43
CA ASN A 407 20.49 -14.89 3.65
C ASN A 407 19.62 -14.83 2.39
N SER A 408 20.25 -14.82 1.22
CA SER A 408 19.55 -14.81 -0.06
C SER A 408 20.54 -15.15 -1.18
N CYS A 409 20.08 -15.81 -2.24
CA CYS A 409 20.80 -15.89 -3.50
C CYS A 409 20.01 -15.16 -4.59
N VAL A 410 20.65 -14.27 -5.34
CA VAL A 410 20.03 -13.58 -6.48
C VAL A 410 20.86 -13.76 -7.74
N ARG A 411 20.21 -13.94 -8.88
CA ARG A 411 20.89 -13.97 -10.18
C ARG A 411 21.09 -12.54 -10.70
N GLY A 412 22.24 -12.29 -11.32
CA GLY A 412 22.57 -11.00 -11.91
C GLY A 412 21.58 -10.60 -13.00
N THR A 413 21.08 -9.37 -12.93
CA THR A 413 20.12 -8.82 -13.89
C THR A 413 20.78 -8.45 -15.22
N LEU A 414 22.00 -7.91 -15.17
CA LEU A 414 22.80 -7.54 -16.35
C LEU A 414 23.62 -8.72 -16.89
N ASN A 415 24.09 -9.60 -16.01
CA ASN A 415 24.84 -10.80 -16.39
C ASN A 415 24.21 -12.03 -15.73
N LYS A 416 23.45 -12.80 -16.53
CA LYS A 416 22.71 -13.98 -16.06
C LYS A 416 23.62 -15.15 -15.61
N ASN A 417 24.92 -15.09 -15.91
CA ASN A 417 25.89 -16.08 -15.44
C ASN A 417 26.42 -15.78 -14.04
N LEU A 418 26.01 -14.67 -13.41
CA LEU A 418 26.40 -14.33 -12.04
C LEU A 418 25.31 -14.69 -11.04
N LEU A 419 25.69 -15.38 -9.97
CA LEU A 419 24.91 -15.58 -8.77
C LEU A 419 25.52 -14.78 -7.62
N PHE A 420 24.67 -14.19 -6.78
CA PHE A 420 25.06 -13.36 -5.64
C PHE A 420 24.44 -13.95 -4.38
N PHE A 421 25.25 -14.64 -3.59
CA PHE A 421 24.89 -15.17 -2.28
C PHE A 421 25.18 -14.10 -1.23
N ASN A 422 24.15 -13.42 -0.74
CA ASN A 422 24.28 -12.49 0.38
C ASN A 422 24.40 -13.29 1.68
N ILE A 423 25.47 -13.06 2.43
CA ILE A 423 25.78 -13.81 3.65
C ILE A 423 25.39 -12.97 4.87
N ALA A 424 24.68 -13.60 5.79
CA ALA A 424 24.35 -13.06 7.12
C ALA A 424 25.03 -13.88 8.22
N GLY A 425 24.88 -13.42 9.47
CA GLY A 425 25.59 -13.98 10.62
C GLY A 425 26.95 -13.33 10.87
N ASN A 426 27.88 -14.12 11.40
CA ASN A 426 29.21 -13.68 11.84
C ASN A 426 30.29 -13.88 10.76
N TYR A 427 29.96 -14.56 9.65
CA TYR A 427 30.85 -14.63 8.49
C TYR A 427 30.88 -13.30 7.74
N ARG A 428 31.94 -12.53 7.95
CA ARG A 428 32.12 -11.14 7.49
C ARG A 428 33.51 -10.93 6.91
N TYR A 429 34.05 -11.97 6.27
CA TYR A 429 35.40 -12.01 5.76
C TYR A 429 35.62 -10.98 4.65
N CYS A 430 36.64 -10.13 4.81
CA CYS A 430 37.07 -9.18 3.79
C CYS A 430 38.40 -9.63 3.19
N PRO A 431 38.44 -9.94 1.88
CA PRO A 431 39.70 -10.29 1.21
C PRO A 431 40.76 -9.20 1.26
N LYS A 432 40.35 -7.92 1.29
CA LYS A 432 41.27 -6.76 1.37
C LYS A 432 41.99 -6.69 2.73
N LYS A 433 41.27 -6.93 3.83
CA LYS A 433 41.83 -6.92 5.20
C LYS A 433 42.34 -8.30 5.64
N LYS A 434 42.09 -9.35 4.86
CA LYS A 434 42.36 -10.76 5.17
C LYS A 434 41.80 -11.18 6.55
N GLY A 435 40.61 -10.70 6.90
CA GLY A 435 39.97 -10.93 8.19
C GLY A 435 38.52 -10.46 8.25
N HIS A 436 37.85 -10.69 9.38
CA HIS A 436 36.42 -10.41 9.56
C HIS A 436 36.15 -8.98 10.04
N HIS A 437 35.18 -8.30 9.43
CA HIS A 437 34.70 -7.01 9.92
C HIS A 437 33.72 -7.18 11.09
N ARG A 438 33.71 -6.21 12.00
CA ARG A 438 32.80 -6.20 13.16
C ARG A 438 31.33 -5.98 12.79
N ARG A 439 31.01 -5.17 11.77
CA ARG A 439 29.61 -4.75 11.44
C ARG A 439 29.21 -4.81 9.97
N ASN A 440 29.97 -5.51 9.11
CA ASN A 440 29.71 -5.51 7.68
C ASN A 440 28.93 -6.74 7.18
N THR A 441 28.25 -6.62 6.03
CA THR A 441 27.68 -7.75 5.27
C THR A 441 28.57 -8.08 4.08
N VAL A 442 28.70 -9.37 3.76
CA VAL A 442 29.51 -9.86 2.63
C VAL A 442 28.61 -10.58 1.65
N ALA A 443 29.00 -10.54 0.37
CA ALA A 443 28.35 -11.33 -0.67
C ALA A 443 29.36 -12.24 -1.34
N ILE A 444 29.03 -13.50 -1.53
CA ILE A 444 29.81 -14.43 -2.34
C ILE A 444 29.21 -14.41 -3.74
N MET A 445 30.00 -13.98 -4.72
CA MET A 445 29.60 -13.92 -6.12
C MET A 445 30.16 -15.13 -6.85
N ILE A 446 29.32 -15.86 -7.58
CA ILE A 446 29.70 -17.03 -8.38
C ILE A 446 29.40 -16.76 -9.84
N ASN A 447 30.38 -17.02 -10.71
CA ASN A 447 30.20 -17.05 -12.15
C ASN A 447 30.00 -18.50 -12.60
N THR A 448 28.75 -18.83 -12.93
CA THR A 448 28.33 -20.19 -13.29
C THR A 448 28.93 -20.67 -14.61
N LYS A 449 29.29 -19.75 -15.52
CA LYS A 449 29.91 -20.11 -16.81
C LYS A 449 31.35 -20.60 -16.64
N ASN A 450 32.08 -19.97 -15.72
CA ASN A 450 33.52 -20.19 -15.56
C ASN A 450 33.87 -20.98 -14.30
N TYR A 451 32.87 -21.40 -13.50
CA TYR A 451 33.05 -22.06 -12.20
C TYR A 451 34.06 -21.31 -11.32
N THR A 452 33.84 -20.02 -11.15
CA THR A 452 34.69 -19.15 -10.32
C THR A 452 33.86 -18.39 -9.31
N TYR A 453 34.45 -18.05 -8.16
CA TYR A 453 33.81 -17.25 -7.13
C TYR A 453 34.71 -16.12 -6.61
N CYS A 454 34.11 -15.07 -6.07
CA CYS A 454 34.82 -14.07 -5.28
C CYS A 454 33.97 -13.63 -4.08
N ILE A 455 34.63 -13.09 -3.05
CA ILE A 455 33.95 -12.55 -1.86
C ILE A 455 33.98 -11.02 -1.96
N ARG A 456 32.80 -10.40 -1.99
CA ARG A 456 32.62 -8.95 -2.02
C ARG A 456 32.27 -8.44 -0.63
N CYS A 457 33.13 -7.57 -0.12
CA CYS A 457 32.90 -6.81 1.10
C CYS A 457 32.01 -5.59 0.78
N LYS A 458 30.87 -5.41 1.46
CA LYS A 458 29.99 -4.24 1.27
C LYS A 458 30.35 -3.01 2.12
N ASP A 459 31.47 -3.07 2.86
CA ASP A 459 31.97 -1.95 3.66
C ASP A 459 32.46 -0.84 2.72
N ILE A 460 32.06 0.40 2.97
CA ILE A 460 32.29 1.53 2.06
C ILE A 460 33.78 1.78 1.79
N GLU A 461 34.66 1.48 2.76
CA GLU A 461 36.11 1.61 2.64
C GLU A 461 36.78 0.46 1.85
N CYS A 462 36.02 -0.61 1.62
CA CYS A 462 36.49 -1.83 0.96
C CYS A 462 35.77 -2.13 -0.37
N ASN A 463 34.65 -1.45 -0.66
CA ASN A 463 33.76 -1.72 -1.79
C ASN A 463 34.39 -1.38 -3.17
N ASN A 464 35.48 -0.61 -3.20
CA ASN A 464 36.22 -0.24 -4.42
C ASN A 464 37.42 -1.18 -4.73
N ALA A 465 37.55 -2.31 -4.02
CA ALA A 465 38.63 -3.26 -4.29
C ALA A 465 38.39 -4.08 -5.57
N ILE A 466 39.47 -4.35 -6.33
CA ILE A 466 39.43 -5.25 -7.48
C ILE A 466 38.99 -6.64 -7.01
N LEU A 467 37.98 -7.21 -7.68
CA LEU A 467 37.45 -8.53 -7.36
C LEU A 467 38.46 -9.62 -7.75
N SER A 468 38.92 -10.39 -6.77
CA SER A 468 39.78 -11.56 -6.98
C SER A 468 38.93 -12.81 -7.13
N TRP A 469 38.84 -13.33 -8.36
CA TRP A 469 38.10 -14.54 -8.70
C TRP A 469 38.97 -15.79 -8.51
N LYS A 470 38.44 -16.79 -7.79
CA LYS A 470 39.05 -18.09 -7.53
C LYS A 470 38.25 -19.19 -8.21
N LYS A 471 38.90 -20.27 -8.65
CA LYS A 471 38.18 -21.44 -9.18
C LYS A 471 37.42 -22.17 -8.07
N ILE A 472 36.26 -22.68 -8.41
CA ILE A 472 35.48 -23.65 -7.64
C ILE A 472 35.96 -25.01 -8.13
N ASN A 473 36.55 -25.81 -7.24
CA ASN A 473 37.05 -27.15 -7.56
C ASN A 473 35.96 -28.21 -7.34
#